data_AF-A0A257G506-F1
#
_entry.id   AF-A0A257G506-F1
#
_cell.length_a   1.000
_cell.length_b   1.000
_cell.length_c   1.000
_cell.angle_alpha   90.00
_cell.angle_beta   90.00
_cell.angle_gamma   90.00
#
_symmetry.space_group_name_H-M   'P 1'
#
loop_
_entity.id
_entity.type
_entity.pdbx_description
1 polymer ?
#
loop_
_entity_poly.entity_id
_entity_poly.type
_entity_poly.pdbx_seq_one_letter_code
_entity_poly.pdbx_strand_id
1 'polypeptide(L)'
;MHPAMSNQGSHVIEAPREDLAARLLAEAEALVRRDGPDGIALRELARACGSSTMAIYTLYGGKPGLMQALYAVGFARLHAYGVATRDRDAPLRWMVRQMLAYRRFALDNTGLYRLMFGGEKRFIPTDRHTRFASLAAPVDDTYPAFAELVDAVGTCLAHHRPRTSDAAPEPAEVDDFAFLVWGQMHGHVSLEIAGYADPADALGRYQNVVRFICTHCGADAADVEAELDAAP
;
A
#
# COMPACT_ATOMS: atom_id res chain seq x y z
N MET A 1 -56.47 21.38 36.33
CA MET A 1 -56.56 20.44 35.20
C MET A 1 -55.88 21.07 34.00
N HIS A 2 -54.63 20.67 33.74
CA HIS A 2 -53.82 21.02 32.57
C HIS A 2 -52.87 19.82 32.38
N PRO A 3 -52.88 19.10 31.26
CA PRO A 3 -51.92 18.02 31.03
C PRO A 3 -50.64 18.60 30.42
N ALA A 4 -49.50 18.30 31.03
CA ALA A 4 -48.18 18.58 30.48
C ALA A 4 -47.91 17.59 29.34
N MET A 5 -47.64 18.13 28.15
CA MET A 5 -47.16 17.36 27.01
C MET A 5 -45.73 16.86 27.29
N SER A 6 -45.58 15.55 27.41
CA SER A 6 -44.28 14.88 27.46
C SER A 6 -43.59 15.00 26.09
N ASN A 7 -42.55 15.82 26.03
CA ASN A 7 -41.64 15.90 24.89
C ASN A 7 -40.72 14.67 24.91
N GLN A 8 -40.99 13.68 24.05
CA GLN A 8 -40.07 12.59 23.79
C GLN A 8 -38.91 13.11 22.94
N GLY A 9 -37.80 13.45 23.60
CA GLY A 9 -36.52 13.65 22.94
C GLY A 9 -36.05 12.34 22.32
N SER A 10 -36.05 12.28 21.01
CA SER A 10 -35.35 11.27 20.22
C SER A 10 -33.84 11.36 20.53
N HIS A 11 -33.38 10.50 21.44
CA HIS A 11 -31.96 10.27 21.67
C HIS A 11 -31.35 9.61 20.44
N VAL A 12 -30.77 10.42 19.55
CA VAL A 12 -29.74 9.94 18.64
C VAL A 12 -28.57 9.53 19.54
N ILE A 13 -28.36 8.24 19.68
CA ILE A 13 -27.18 7.69 20.34
C ILE A 13 -26.00 8.13 19.47
N GLU A 14 -25.31 9.19 19.89
CA GLU A 14 -24.05 9.60 19.29
C GLU A 14 -23.08 8.44 19.49
N ALA A 15 -22.78 7.73 18.40
CA ALA A 15 -21.82 6.63 18.45
C ALA A 15 -20.50 7.15 19.06
N PRO A 16 -19.80 6.34 19.88
CA PRO A 16 -18.54 6.76 20.48
C PRO A 16 -17.62 7.38 19.41
N ARG A 17 -16.92 8.47 19.74
CA ARG A 17 -16.10 9.25 18.79
C ARG A 17 -15.19 8.39 17.90
N GLU A 18 -14.67 7.30 18.45
CA GLU A 18 -13.83 6.31 17.76
C GLU A 18 -14.58 5.52 16.68
N ASP A 19 -15.84 5.16 16.92
CA ASP A 19 -16.70 4.48 15.93
C ASP A 19 -17.02 5.41 14.75
N LEU A 20 -17.28 6.69 15.02
CA LEU A 20 -17.53 7.67 13.96
C LEU A 20 -16.28 7.91 13.10
N ALA A 21 -15.09 8.02 13.72
CA ALA A 21 -13.83 8.17 12.99
C ALA A 21 -13.59 6.96 12.07
N ALA A 22 -13.71 5.74 12.60
CA ALA A 22 -13.54 4.51 11.81
C ALA A 22 -14.52 4.45 10.62
N ARG A 23 -15.79 4.77 10.84
CA ARG A 23 -16.81 4.80 9.79
C ARG A 23 -16.55 5.86 8.71
N LEU A 24 -16.14 7.07 9.11
CA LEU A 24 -15.77 8.13 8.18
C LEU A 24 -14.58 7.71 7.30
N LEU A 25 -13.57 7.08 7.90
CA LEU A 25 -12.39 6.63 7.17
C LEU A 25 -12.72 5.48 6.21
N ALA A 26 -13.51 4.51 6.65
CA ALA A 26 -13.96 3.38 5.81
C ALA A 26 -14.81 3.85 4.62
N GLU A 27 -15.74 4.78 4.84
CA GLU A 27 -16.55 5.34 3.76
C GLU A 27 -15.68 6.17 2.81
N ALA A 28 -14.74 6.96 3.33
CA ALA A 28 -13.80 7.72 2.51
C ALA A 28 -12.91 6.81 1.65
N GLU A 29 -12.43 5.68 2.19
CA GLU A 29 -11.69 4.67 1.44
C GLU A 29 -12.55 4.08 0.31
N ALA A 30 -13.83 3.78 0.58
CA ALA A 30 -14.76 3.28 -0.43
C ALA A 30 -14.99 4.31 -1.56
N LEU A 31 -15.09 5.59 -1.24
CA LEU A 31 -15.16 6.68 -2.21
C LEU A 31 -13.89 6.76 -3.06
N VAL A 32 -12.71 6.72 -2.45
CA VAL A 32 -11.42 6.75 -3.16
C VAL A 32 -11.28 5.57 -4.10
N ARG A 33 -11.70 4.38 -3.69
CA ARG A 33 -11.65 3.18 -4.52
C ARG A 33 -12.54 3.30 -5.76
N ARG A 34 -13.69 3.95 -5.64
CA ARG A 34 -14.67 4.10 -6.73
C ARG A 34 -14.35 5.27 -7.66
N ASP A 35 -14.09 6.45 -7.10
CA ASP A 35 -14.04 7.72 -7.83
C ASP A 35 -12.64 8.36 -7.85
N GLY A 36 -11.66 7.75 -7.16
CA GLY A 36 -10.33 8.33 -6.95
C GLY A 36 -10.30 9.40 -5.83
N PRO A 37 -9.10 9.89 -5.47
CA PRO A 37 -8.91 10.82 -4.37
C PRO A 37 -9.61 12.18 -4.57
N ASP A 38 -9.76 12.62 -5.82
CA ASP A 38 -10.43 13.89 -6.14
C ASP A 38 -11.95 13.84 -5.87
N GLY A 39 -12.55 12.65 -5.92
CA GLY A 39 -13.98 12.41 -5.74
C GLY A 39 -14.52 12.63 -4.32
N ILE A 40 -13.66 12.83 -3.31
CA ILE A 40 -14.14 13.00 -1.93
C ILE A 40 -14.81 14.38 -1.75
N ALA A 41 -16.14 14.35 -1.58
CA ALA A 41 -16.96 15.48 -1.15
C ALA A 41 -17.33 15.35 0.34
N LEU A 42 -16.77 16.23 1.20
CA LEU A 42 -16.93 16.13 2.66
C LEU A 42 -18.39 16.15 3.14
N ARG A 43 -19.26 16.90 2.46
CA ARG A 43 -20.70 16.97 2.78
C ARG A 43 -21.39 15.63 2.55
N GLU A 44 -21.06 14.96 1.46
CA GLU A 44 -21.64 13.67 1.10
C GLU A 44 -21.12 12.56 2.00
N LEU A 45 -19.80 12.58 2.29
CA LEU A 45 -19.18 11.68 3.25
C LEU A 45 -19.80 11.78 4.65
N ALA A 46 -19.94 13.01 5.17
CA ALA A 46 -20.56 13.25 6.46
C ALA A 46 -22.00 12.72 6.50
N ARG A 47 -22.78 13.02 5.45
CA ARG A 47 -24.17 12.54 5.30
C ARG A 47 -24.25 11.01 5.26
N ALA A 48 -23.36 10.35 4.52
CA ALA A 48 -23.30 8.89 4.44
C ALA A 48 -23.00 8.25 5.81
N CYS A 49 -22.22 8.93 6.65
CA CYS A 49 -21.92 8.49 8.02
C CYS A 49 -22.93 8.97 9.07
N GLY A 50 -24.03 9.64 8.69
CA GLY A 50 -25.00 10.18 9.65
C GLY A 50 -24.40 11.27 10.55
N SER A 51 -23.46 12.04 10.03
CA SER A 51 -22.65 13.03 10.76
C SER A 51 -22.72 14.42 10.11
N SER A 52 -22.10 15.40 10.76
CA SER A 52 -21.92 16.74 10.21
C SER A 52 -20.53 16.88 9.57
N THR A 53 -20.37 17.81 8.63
CA THR A 53 -19.04 18.16 8.13
C THR A 53 -18.11 18.65 9.24
N MET A 54 -18.66 19.28 10.28
CA MET A 54 -17.87 19.71 11.44
C MET A 54 -17.20 18.55 12.16
N ALA A 55 -17.81 17.36 12.22
CA ALA A 55 -17.16 16.20 12.79
C ALA A 55 -15.87 15.82 12.03
N ILE A 56 -15.85 15.93 10.69
CA ILE A 56 -14.65 15.69 9.88
C ILE A 56 -13.59 16.76 10.16
N TYR A 57 -13.98 18.03 10.32
CA TYR A 57 -13.05 19.08 10.72
C TYR A 57 -12.46 18.82 12.11
N THR A 58 -13.26 18.36 13.06
CA THR A 58 -12.80 18.04 14.43
C THR A 58 -11.90 16.80 14.47
N LEU A 59 -12.22 15.75 13.71
CA LEU A 59 -11.50 14.48 13.74
C LEU A 59 -10.23 14.48 12.88
N TYR A 60 -10.29 15.15 11.73
CA TYR A 60 -9.26 15.07 10.69
C TYR A 60 -8.74 16.43 10.20
N GLY A 61 -9.18 17.55 10.77
CA GLY A 61 -8.75 18.87 10.28
C GLY A 61 -9.25 19.19 8.87
N GLY A 62 -10.31 18.52 8.42
CA GLY A 62 -10.91 18.69 7.09
C GLY A 62 -10.36 17.71 6.05
N LYS A 63 -10.51 18.05 4.76
CA LYS A 63 -10.08 17.17 3.65
C LYS A 63 -8.59 16.81 3.74
N PRO A 64 -7.65 17.73 4.06
CA PRO A 64 -6.24 17.38 4.07
C PRO A 64 -5.84 16.30 5.07
N GLY A 65 -6.27 16.39 6.32
CA GLY A 65 -5.94 15.34 7.29
C GLY A 65 -6.74 14.05 7.06
N LEU A 66 -7.93 14.12 6.43
CA LEU A 66 -8.62 12.92 5.95
C LEU A 66 -7.81 12.21 4.85
N MET A 67 -7.23 12.96 3.90
CA MET A 67 -6.34 12.39 2.88
C MET A 67 -5.07 11.81 3.50
N GLN A 68 -4.52 12.43 4.55
CA GLN A 68 -3.37 11.89 5.29
C GLN A 68 -3.72 10.58 6.00
N ALA A 69 -4.90 10.49 6.61
CA ALA A 69 -5.37 9.25 7.21
C ALA A 69 -5.54 8.13 6.16
N LEU A 70 -6.10 8.45 4.99
CA LEU A 70 -6.23 7.51 3.87
C LEU A 70 -4.87 7.10 3.29
N TYR A 71 -3.89 8.00 3.27
CA TYR A 71 -2.52 7.69 2.88
C TYR A 71 -1.92 6.62 3.81
N ALA A 72 -2.12 6.76 5.13
CA ALA A 72 -1.70 5.75 6.11
C ALA A 72 -2.42 4.40 5.92
N VAL A 73 -3.72 4.42 5.64
CA VAL A 73 -4.50 3.20 5.28
C VAL A 73 -3.91 2.52 4.05
N GLY A 74 -3.56 3.28 3.01
CA GLY A 74 -2.94 2.75 1.80
C GLY A 74 -1.65 1.98 2.07
N PHE A 75 -0.76 2.52 2.91
CA PHE A 75 0.48 1.83 3.28
C PHE A 75 0.26 0.64 4.20
N ALA A 76 -0.66 0.73 5.15
CA ALA A 76 -1.02 -0.41 6.00
C ALA A 76 -1.59 -1.57 5.15
N ARG A 77 -2.40 -1.24 4.14
CA ARG A 77 -2.95 -2.21 3.18
C ARG A 77 -1.86 -2.83 2.31
N LEU A 78 -0.95 -2.02 1.76
CA LEU A 78 0.19 -2.53 0.98
C LEU A 78 1.06 -3.47 1.82
N HIS A 79 1.36 -3.10 3.07
CA HIS A 79 2.11 -3.95 3.99
C HIS A 79 1.39 -5.29 4.24
N ALA A 80 0.06 -5.27 4.45
CA ALA A 80 -0.72 -6.48 4.64
C ALA A 80 -0.68 -7.42 3.42
N TYR A 81 -0.71 -6.86 2.20
CA TYR A 81 -0.54 -7.66 0.97
C TYR A 81 0.82 -8.35 0.94
N GLY A 82 1.89 -7.67 1.37
CA GLY A 82 3.22 -8.25 1.37
C GLY A 82 3.46 -9.29 2.45
N VAL A 83 3.05 -9.01 3.70
CA VAL A 83 3.15 -9.97 4.81
C VAL A 83 2.42 -11.29 4.51
N ALA A 84 1.29 -11.23 3.78
CA ALA A 84 0.55 -12.42 3.38
C ALA A 84 1.32 -13.35 2.42
N THR A 85 2.44 -12.89 1.86
CA THR A 85 3.30 -13.68 0.95
C THR A 85 4.52 -14.30 1.63
N ARG A 86 4.77 -13.96 2.90
CA ARG A 86 5.99 -14.30 3.61
C ARG A 86 6.20 -15.81 3.71
N ASP A 87 7.36 -16.26 3.22
CA ASP A 87 7.78 -17.66 3.28
C ASP A 87 9.32 -17.73 3.38
N ARG A 88 9.84 -17.74 4.61
CA ARG A 88 11.29 -17.76 4.86
C ARG A 88 11.95 -19.08 4.47
N ASP A 89 11.17 -20.15 4.38
CA ASP A 89 11.66 -21.49 4.04
C ASP A 89 11.71 -21.72 2.52
N ALA A 90 11.01 -20.89 1.74
CA ALA A 90 11.10 -20.85 0.28
C ALA A 90 11.42 -19.43 -0.23
N PRO A 91 12.70 -18.98 -0.15
CA PRO A 91 13.09 -17.59 -0.46
C PRO A 91 12.68 -17.11 -1.85
N LEU A 92 12.86 -17.94 -2.88
CA LEU A 92 12.45 -17.60 -4.24
C LEU A 92 10.93 -17.42 -4.36
N ARG A 93 10.16 -18.36 -3.80
CA ARG A 93 8.68 -18.29 -3.76
C ARG A 93 8.22 -17.02 -3.09
N TRP A 94 8.80 -16.69 -1.93
CA TRP A 94 8.49 -15.46 -1.22
C TRP A 94 8.78 -14.24 -2.08
N MET A 95 9.97 -14.13 -2.67
CA MET A 95 10.35 -13.02 -3.52
C MET A 95 9.41 -12.84 -4.73
N VAL A 96 9.11 -13.93 -5.45
CA VAL A 96 8.15 -13.92 -6.58
C VAL A 96 6.77 -13.45 -6.12
N ARG A 97 6.24 -14.04 -5.04
CA ARG A 97 4.92 -13.69 -4.51
C ARG A 97 4.87 -12.26 -3.99
N GLN A 98 5.95 -11.74 -3.40
CA GLN A 98 6.04 -10.35 -2.95
C GLN A 98 5.85 -9.38 -4.11
N MET A 99 6.54 -9.62 -5.22
CA MET A 99 6.40 -8.79 -6.42
C MET A 99 4.97 -8.87 -6.99
N LEU A 100 4.42 -10.07 -7.15
CA LEU A 100 3.06 -10.24 -7.65
C LEU A 100 2.00 -9.60 -6.72
N ALA A 101 2.20 -9.66 -5.41
CA ALA A 101 1.32 -9.01 -4.43
C ALA A 101 1.37 -7.48 -4.51
N TYR A 102 2.53 -6.88 -4.81
CA TYR A 102 2.63 -5.44 -5.06
C TYR A 102 1.75 -5.01 -6.24
N ARG A 103 1.81 -5.74 -7.37
CA ARG A 103 0.93 -5.50 -8.52
C ARG A 103 -0.54 -5.69 -8.16
N ARG A 104 -0.89 -6.81 -7.50
CA ARG A 104 -2.28 -7.09 -7.09
C ARG A 104 -2.84 -5.98 -6.20
N PHE A 105 -2.06 -5.53 -5.20
CA PHE A 105 -2.44 -4.40 -4.35
C PHE A 105 -2.81 -3.17 -5.18
N ALA A 106 -1.95 -2.79 -6.12
CA ALA A 106 -2.13 -1.58 -6.90
C ALA A 106 -3.37 -1.64 -7.81
N LEU A 107 -3.66 -2.80 -8.39
CA LEU A 107 -4.84 -3.00 -9.23
C LEU A 107 -6.12 -3.08 -8.40
N ASP A 108 -6.14 -3.85 -7.31
CA ASP A 108 -7.30 -3.98 -6.43
C ASP A 108 -7.63 -2.68 -5.69
N ASN A 109 -6.63 -1.80 -5.52
CA ASN A 109 -6.73 -0.56 -4.75
C ASN A 109 -6.23 0.66 -5.56
N THR A 110 -6.53 0.74 -6.86
CA THR A 110 -6.01 1.80 -7.76
C THR A 110 -6.22 3.23 -7.24
N GLY A 111 -7.34 3.51 -6.58
CA GLY A 111 -7.59 4.81 -5.95
C GLY A 111 -6.60 5.14 -4.83
N LEU A 112 -6.32 4.17 -3.95
CA LEU A 112 -5.31 4.31 -2.89
C LEU A 112 -3.90 4.38 -3.48
N TYR A 113 -3.60 3.56 -4.49
CA TYR A 113 -2.32 3.61 -5.19
C TYR A 113 -2.04 5.00 -5.78
N ARG A 114 -3.05 5.59 -6.45
CA ARG A 114 -2.97 6.96 -6.98
C ARG A 114 -2.85 8.00 -5.87
N LEU A 115 -3.50 7.81 -4.72
CA LEU A 115 -3.31 8.69 -3.56
C LEU A 115 -1.88 8.61 -3.00
N MET A 116 -1.30 7.41 -2.94
CA MET A 116 0.04 7.17 -2.38
C MET A 116 1.15 7.67 -3.32
N PHE A 117 0.97 7.53 -4.64
CA PHE A 117 2.05 7.71 -5.62
C PHE A 117 1.73 8.62 -6.82
N GLY A 118 0.47 9.06 -6.99
CA GLY A 118 0.01 9.81 -8.17
C GLY A 118 0.15 11.32 -8.05
N GLY A 119 1.18 11.89 -8.69
CA GLY A 119 1.30 13.33 -8.99
C GLY A 119 1.93 14.19 -7.90
N GLU A 120 2.41 15.40 -8.28
CA GLU A 120 3.12 16.39 -7.44
C GLU A 120 2.65 16.30 -6.00
N LYS A 121 3.58 16.24 -5.04
CA LYS A 121 3.36 16.17 -3.58
C LYS A 121 2.31 17.19 -3.08
N ARG A 122 1.04 17.02 -3.44
CA ARG A 122 -0.12 17.87 -3.10
C ARG A 122 -0.47 17.70 -1.64
N PHE A 123 0.00 16.61 -1.08
CA PHE A 123 0.15 16.39 0.34
C PHE A 123 1.64 16.29 0.62
N ILE A 124 2.21 17.38 1.13
CA ILE A 124 3.41 17.30 1.97
C ILE A 124 2.84 17.09 3.37
N PRO A 125 2.90 15.87 3.95
CA PRO A 125 2.56 15.69 5.35
C PRO A 125 3.43 16.64 6.18
N THR A 126 2.79 17.64 6.80
CA THR A 126 3.45 18.75 7.48
C THR A 126 3.93 18.40 8.89
N ASP A 127 4.00 17.12 9.22
CA ASP A 127 4.61 16.64 10.46
C ASP A 127 5.55 15.46 10.21
N ARG A 128 6.25 15.09 11.27
CA ARG A 128 7.42 14.20 11.42
C ARG A 128 7.33 12.81 10.78
N HIS A 129 6.27 12.50 10.05
CA HIS A 129 5.97 11.22 9.38
C HIS A 129 6.36 11.17 7.89
N THR A 130 6.97 12.23 7.34
CA THR A 130 7.53 12.25 5.96
C THR A 130 8.93 11.62 5.89
N ARG A 131 9.06 10.30 6.05
CA ARG A 131 10.32 9.60 5.71
C ARG A 131 10.35 9.05 4.27
N PHE A 132 9.90 9.86 3.32
CA PHE A 132 10.47 9.82 1.96
C PHE A 132 11.53 10.92 1.75
N ALA A 133 11.79 11.75 2.76
CA ALA A 133 12.76 12.85 2.66
C ALA A 133 14.22 12.44 2.90
N SER A 134 14.50 11.20 3.29
CA SER A 134 15.87 10.68 3.28
C SER A 134 15.89 9.17 3.46
N LEU A 135 16.48 8.45 2.50
CA LEU A 135 16.93 7.06 2.65
C LEU A 135 18.03 6.92 3.73
N ALA A 136 18.41 8.00 4.45
CA ALA A 136 19.38 7.97 5.54
C ALA A 136 18.79 7.68 6.93
N ALA A 137 17.47 7.48 7.06
CA ALA A 137 16.87 7.01 8.31
C ALA A 137 16.74 5.48 8.27
N PRO A 138 17.08 4.75 9.36
CA PRO A 138 16.92 3.30 9.42
C PRO A 138 15.51 2.87 8.99
N VAL A 139 15.46 1.95 8.03
CA VAL A 139 14.26 1.46 7.34
C VAL A 139 13.26 0.82 8.32
N ASP A 140 13.77 0.28 9.43
CA ASP A 140 13.09 -0.70 10.29
C ASP A 140 11.78 -0.21 10.94
N ASP A 141 11.61 1.08 11.23
CA ASP A 141 10.41 1.58 11.94
C ASP A 141 9.50 2.49 11.10
N THR A 142 9.87 2.85 9.87
CA THR A 142 9.13 3.88 9.14
C THR A 142 8.34 3.44 7.95
N TYR A 143 8.71 2.30 7.37
CA TYR A 143 8.09 1.88 6.14
C TYR A 143 7.96 0.35 6.08
N PRO A 144 7.04 -0.22 6.90
CA PRO A 144 6.91 -1.67 7.04
C PRO A 144 6.74 -2.42 5.71
N ALA A 145 6.02 -1.81 4.76
CA ALA A 145 5.83 -2.39 3.42
C ALA A 145 7.14 -2.56 2.63
N PHE A 146 8.10 -1.63 2.78
CA PHE A 146 9.41 -1.73 2.15
C PHE A 146 10.36 -2.59 2.95
N ALA A 147 10.30 -2.54 4.28
CA ALA A 147 11.04 -3.49 5.12
C ALA A 147 10.71 -4.94 4.76
N GLU A 148 9.43 -5.26 4.48
CA GLU A 148 9.04 -6.59 3.98
C GLU A 148 9.69 -6.95 2.64
N LEU A 149 9.85 -5.97 1.74
CA LEU A 149 10.54 -6.17 0.47
C LEU A 149 12.05 -6.38 0.67
N VAL A 150 12.68 -5.58 1.52
CA VAL A 150 14.10 -5.71 1.89
C VAL A 150 14.36 -7.10 2.47
N ASP A 151 13.50 -7.56 3.38
CA ASP A 151 13.56 -8.89 3.99
C ASP A 151 13.47 -10.02 2.95
N ALA A 152 12.50 -9.94 2.02
CA ALA A 152 12.34 -10.92 0.94
C ALA A 152 13.55 -10.93 0.01
N VAL A 153 14.04 -9.75 -0.38
CA VAL A 153 15.19 -9.57 -1.26
C VAL A 153 16.46 -10.11 -0.61
N GLY A 154 16.73 -9.73 0.65
CA GLY A 154 17.91 -10.18 1.38
C GLY A 154 17.92 -11.69 1.58
N THR A 155 16.76 -12.28 1.90
CA THR A 155 16.63 -13.74 2.06
C THR A 155 16.88 -14.45 0.73
N CYS A 156 16.35 -13.95 -0.38
CA CYS A 156 16.56 -14.53 -1.70
C CYS A 156 18.01 -14.38 -2.17
N LEU A 157 18.61 -13.20 -2.02
CA LEU A 157 20.02 -12.96 -2.35
C LEU A 157 20.95 -13.87 -1.54
N ALA A 158 20.74 -13.98 -0.23
CA ALA A 158 21.57 -14.82 0.63
C ALA A 158 21.55 -16.29 0.19
N HIS A 159 20.44 -16.77 -0.37
CA HIS A 159 20.27 -18.15 -0.80
C HIS A 159 20.78 -18.41 -2.23
N HIS A 160 20.49 -17.52 -3.17
CA HIS A 160 20.68 -17.78 -4.61
C HIS A 160 21.89 -17.11 -5.23
N ARG A 161 22.50 -16.10 -4.58
CA ARG A 161 23.63 -15.38 -5.19
C ARG A 161 24.78 -16.34 -5.53
N PRO A 162 25.50 -16.11 -6.63
CA PRO A 162 26.65 -16.93 -6.98
C PRO A 162 27.65 -16.98 -5.82
N ARG A 163 28.12 -18.19 -5.48
CA ARG A 163 29.08 -18.42 -4.39
C ARG A 163 30.48 -17.95 -4.79
N THR A 164 30.65 -16.64 -4.91
CA THR A 164 31.96 -15.98 -5.01
C THR A 164 32.52 -15.68 -3.61
N SER A 165 31.67 -15.68 -2.58
CA SER A 165 31.99 -15.50 -1.16
C SER A 165 30.98 -16.24 -0.27
N ASP A 166 31.42 -16.79 0.85
CA ASP A 166 30.54 -17.38 1.88
C ASP A 166 29.95 -16.33 2.84
N ALA A 167 30.40 -15.07 2.79
CA ALA A 167 29.94 -14.00 3.68
C ALA A 167 28.59 -13.43 3.21
N ALA A 168 27.57 -13.38 4.07
CA ALA A 168 26.22 -12.87 3.77
C ALA A 168 26.21 -11.53 2.98
N PRO A 169 25.17 -11.23 2.17
CA PRO A 169 25.10 -9.97 1.45
C PRO A 169 25.15 -8.80 2.44
N GLU A 170 25.88 -7.75 2.07
CA GLU A 170 26.01 -6.57 2.91
C GLU A 170 24.66 -5.84 3.00
N PRO A 171 24.25 -5.30 4.17
CA PRO A 171 22.95 -4.63 4.30
C PRO A 171 22.69 -3.54 3.26
N ALA A 172 23.72 -2.74 2.93
CA ALA A 172 23.61 -1.69 1.91
C ALA A 172 23.36 -2.25 0.50
N GLU A 173 23.92 -3.41 0.16
CA GLU A 173 23.66 -4.09 -1.11
C GLU A 173 22.20 -4.52 -1.20
N VAL A 174 21.66 -5.08 -0.10
CA VAL A 174 20.26 -5.50 -0.02
C VAL A 174 19.32 -4.30 -0.15
N ASP A 175 19.60 -3.20 0.55
CA ASP A 175 18.79 -1.98 0.49
C ASP A 175 18.76 -1.37 -0.91
N ASP A 176 19.92 -1.22 -1.55
CA ASP A 176 20.04 -0.67 -2.90
C ASP A 176 19.30 -1.56 -3.92
N PHE A 177 19.45 -2.87 -3.80
CA PHE A 177 18.78 -3.80 -4.69
C PHE A 177 17.27 -3.85 -4.44
N ALA A 178 16.81 -3.82 -3.19
CA ALA A 178 15.39 -3.72 -2.86
C ALA A 178 14.76 -2.43 -3.41
N PHE A 179 15.48 -1.31 -3.38
CA PHE A 179 15.04 -0.07 -4.01
C PHE A 179 14.95 -0.19 -5.53
N LEU A 180 15.91 -0.87 -6.17
CA LEU A 180 15.84 -1.18 -7.61
C LEU A 180 14.61 -2.04 -7.93
N VAL A 181 14.39 -3.12 -7.18
CA VAL A 181 13.22 -4.01 -7.34
C VAL A 181 11.94 -3.19 -7.21
N TRP A 182 11.83 -2.36 -6.17
CA TRP A 182 10.68 -1.48 -5.98
C TRP A 182 10.47 -0.52 -7.16
N GLY A 183 11.54 0.10 -7.67
CA GLY A 183 11.48 0.96 -8.84
C GLY A 183 10.93 0.25 -10.08
N GLN A 184 11.36 -1.00 -10.33
CA GLN A 184 10.86 -1.79 -11.46
C GLN A 184 9.39 -2.18 -11.29
N MET A 185 9.00 -2.67 -10.12
CA MET A 185 7.60 -2.99 -9.82
C MET A 185 6.71 -1.77 -9.98
N HIS A 186 7.11 -0.66 -9.38
CA HIS A 186 6.39 0.60 -9.37
C HIS A 186 6.23 1.16 -10.79
N GLY A 187 7.30 1.18 -11.58
CA GLY A 187 7.25 1.67 -12.95
C GLY A 187 6.27 0.89 -13.82
N HIS A 188 6.32 -0.45 -13.78
CA HIS A 188 5.44 -1.29 -14.59
C HIS A 188 3.97 -1.15 -14.20
N VAL A 189 3.67 -1.18 -12.90
CA VAL A 189 2.31 -1.02 -12.38
C VAL A 189 1.75 0.37 -12.69
N SER A 190 2.56 1.43 -12.56
CA SER A 190 2.15 2.79 -12.88
C SER A 190 1.84 2.95 -14.38
N LEU A 191 2.63 2.32 -15.26
CA LEU A 191 2.35 2.29 -16.71
C LEU A 191 1.06 1.52 -17.04
N GLU A 192 0.83 0.40 -16.35
CA GLU A 192 -0.41 -0.38 -16.49
C GLU A 192 -1.64 0.42 -16.06
N ILE A 193 -1.61 1.02 -14.87
CA ILE A 193 -2.70 1.86 -14.34
C ILE A 193 -2.96 3.10 -15.21
N ALA A 194 -1.93 3.61 -15.89
CA ALA A 194 -2.04 4.72 -16.83
C ALA A 194 -2.55 4.31 -18.23
N GLY A 195 -2.71 3.01 -18.49
CA GLY A 195 -3.21 2.49 -19.77
C GLY A 195 -2.16 2.42 -20.88
N TYR A 196 -0.87 2.49 -20.54
CA TYR A 196 0.23 2.32 -21.51
C TYR A 196 0.58 0.85 -21.78
N ALA A 197 -0.03 -0.09 -21.04
CA ALA A 197 0.07 -1.52 -21.29
C ALA A 197 -1.31 -2.06 -21.71
N ASP A 198 -1.33 -2.88 -22.76
CA ASP A 198 -2.51 -3.67 -23.10
C ASP A 198 -2.83 -4.63 -21.94
N PRO A 199 -4.08 -4.67 -21.42
CA PRO A 199 -4.47 -5.59 -20.36
C PRO A 199 -4.13 -7.07 -20.65
N ALA A 200 -4.16 -7.49 -21.93
CA ALA A 200 -3.81 -8.85 -22.31
C ALA A 200 -2.32 -9.17 -22.11
N ASP A 201 -1.45 -8.16 -22.21
CA ASP A 201 0.01 -8.32 -22.12
C ASP A 201 0.58 -7.88 -20.77
N ALA A 202 -0.17 -7.10 -19.99
CA ALA A 202 0.35 -6.40 -18.81
C ALA A 202 0.95 -7.36 -17.77
N LEU A 203 0.25 -8.47 -17.49
CA LEU A 203 0.76 -9.50 -16.58
C LEU A 203 2.06 -10.13 -17.12
N GLY A 204 2.10 -10.54 -18.39
CA GLY A 204 3.29 -11.14 -18.98
C GLY A 204 4.50 -10.21 -18.96
N ARG A 205 4.30 -8.91 -19.22
CA ARG A 205 5.34 -7.88 -19.11
C ARG A 205 5.84 -7.72 -17.67
N TYR A 206 4.93 -7.77 -16.69
CA TYR A 206 5.29 -7.73 -15.28
C TYR A 206 6.07 -8.98 -14.85
N GLN A 207 5.64 -10.16 -15.29
CA GLN A 207 6.34 -11.42 -15.03
C GLN A 207 7.74 -11.45 -15.66
N ASN A 208 7.95 -10.80 -16.81
CA ASN A 208 9.30 -10.67 -17.39
C ASN A 208 10.25 -9.89 -16.49
N VAL A 209 9.76 -8.87 -15.76
CA VAL A 209 10.55 -8.16 -14.75
C VAL A 209 10.88 -9.07 -13.58
N VAL A 210 9.89 -9.85 -13.09
CA VAL A 210 10.09 -10.83 -12.03
C VAL A 210 11.18 -11.84 -12.43
N ARG A 211 11.10 -12.40 -13.64
CA ARG A 211 12.12 -13.30 -14.21
C ARG A 211 13.51 -12.67 -14.20
N PHE A 212 13.62 -11.46 -14.74
CA PHE A 212 14.89 -10.74 -14.81
C PHE A 212 15.50 -10.52 -13.41
N ILE A 213 14.70 -10.07 -12.46
CA ILE A 213 15.17 -9.77 -11.10
C ILE A 213 15.59 -11.06 -10.38
N CYS A 214 14.78 -12.12 -10.40
CA CYS A 214 15.10 -13.38 -9.71
C CYS A 214 16.34 -14.07 -10.32
N THR A 215 16.47 -14.08 -11.65
CA THR A 215 17.66 -14.64 -12.32
C THR A 215 18.90 -13.79 -12.06
N HIS A 216 18.76 -12.45 -11.95
CA HIS A 216 19.85 -11.57 -11.50
C HIS A 216 20.32 -11.89 -10.08
N CYS A 217 19.42 -12.32 -9.19
CA CYS A 217 19.78 -12.82 -7.86
C CYS A 217 20.52 -14.17 -7.89
N GLY A 218 20.62 -14.83 -9.05
CA GLY A 218 21.24 -16.14 -9.21
C GLY A 218 20.26 -17.32 -9.10
N ALA A 219 18.94 -17.09 -9.06
CA ALA A 219 17.97 -18.17 -9.08
C ALA A 219 17.94 -18.88 -10.46
N ASP A 220 17.70 -20.19 -10.47
CA ASP A 220 17.57 -20.96 -11.69
C ASP A 220 16.31 -20.53 -12.46
N ALA A 221 16.42 -20.36 -13.78
CA ALA A 221 15.32 -19.88 -14.60
C ALA A 221 14.11 -20.83 -14.58
N ALA A 222 14.31 -22.15 -14.52
CA ALA A 222 13.22 -23.12 -14.48
C ALA A 222 12.47 -23.07 -13.13
N ASP A 223 13.19 -22.85 -12.03
CA ASP A 223 12.57 -22.67 -10.71
C ASP A 223 11.75 -21.36 -10.67
N VAL A 224 12.24 -20.29 -11.30
CA VAL A 224 11.50 -19.02 -11.41
C VAL A 224 10.22 -19.20 -12.22
N GLU A 225 10.27 -19.92 -13.36
CA GLU A 225 9.05 -20.22 -14.13
C GLU A 225 8.07 -21.07 -13.31
N ALA A 226 8.55 -22.08 -12.59
CA ALA A 226 7.69 -22.93 -11.77
C ALA A 226 6.97 -22.12 -10.67
N GLU A 227 7.64 -21.16 -10.04
CA GLU A 227 7.02 -20.28 -9.05
C GLU A 227 6.03 -19.28 -9.67
N LEU A 228 6.28 -18.81 -10.89
CA LEU A 228 5.37 -17.94 -11.64
C LEU A 228 4.11 -18.68 -12.09
N ASP A 229 4.24 -19.91 -12.58
CA ASP A 229 3.12 -20.75 -13.02
C ASP A 229 2.25 -21.22 -11.84
N ALA A 230 2.86 -21.40 -10.66
CA ALA A 230 2.16 -21.76 -9.43
C ALA A 230 1.53 -20.56 -8.70
N ALA A 231 1.79 -19.34 -9.16
CA ALA A 231 1.22 -18.14 -8.55
C ALA A 231 -0.27 -18.00 -8.88
N PRO A 232 -1.11 -17.58 -7.91
CA PRO A 232 -2.56 -17.44 -8.09
C PRO A 232 -2.96 -16.22 -8.92
#